data_AF-A0A7S4M9L9-F1
#
_entry.id   AF-A0A7S4M9L9-F1
#
_cell.length_a   1.000
_cell.length_b   1.000
_cell.length_c   1.000
_cell.angle_alpha   90.00
_cell.angle_beta   90.00
_cell.angle_gamma   90.00
#
_symmetry.space_group_name_H-M   'P 1'
#
loop_
_entity.id
_entity.type
_entity.pdbx_description
1 polymer ?
#
loop_
_entity_poly.entity_id
_entity_poly.type
_entity_poly.pdbx_seq_one_letter_code
_entity_poly.pdbx_strand_id
1 'polypeptide(L)'
;FCSLPLVYMPTMMRIPQRKTGITESSYSQKEWPKLSSALLNLLKNPSTPISLDTHVNVVYKICTSGLMAHCYNDLRTFIRDYLDSLTTALMKTQQSNFLSILAQAVGNYRVACDKICVIFSYLNRQYVSKQLSKDFSHELEVELGDRVIRQEIIHQKLKELLPFTQPNAPTTPQAGYIYLDPSVLQPLIICLHNFEPGYYSYNPYLFQLYIPRLLPDKGLEIERIATQKYLDSHTPTMSGQPDKKRKFNQVYR
;
A
#
# COMPACT_ATOMS: atom_id res chain seq x y z
N PHE A 1 5.78 -68.09 -57.17
CA PHE A 1 5.91 -67.82 -55.73
C PHE A 1 7.29 -67.26 -55.44
N CYS A 2 7.40 -65.94 -55.22
CA CYS A 2 8.55 -65.31 -54.57
C CYS A 2 8.07 -63.98 -53.97
N SER A 3 7.60 -64.05 -52.73
CA SER A 3 7.21 -62.92 -51.90
C SER A 3 8.46 -62.36 -51.22
N LEU A 4 8.75 -61.08 -51.48
CA LEU A 4 9.76 -60.31 -50.74
C LEU A 4 9.29 -60.12 -49.29
N PRO A 5 10.17 -60.22 -48.28
CA PRO A 5 9.80 -59.92 -46.91
C PRO A 5 9.70 -58.40 -46.72
N LEU A 6 8.54 -57.93 -46.28
CA LEU A 6 8.35 -56.57 -45.77
C LEU A 6 9.22 -56.39 -44.53
N VAL A 7 10.29 -55.63 -44.67
CA VAL A 7 11.12 -55.17 -43.55
C VAL A 7 10.27 -54.22 -42.72
N TYR A 8 9.80 -54.70 -41.57
CA TYR A 8 9.08 -53.91 -40.59
C TYR A 8 10.07 -52.94 -39.92
N MET A 9 10.12 -51.70 -40.38
CA MET A 9 10.83 -50.62 -39.69
C MET A 9 9.97 -50.18 -38.50
N PRO A 10 10.41 -50.39 -37.24
CA PRO A 10 9.68 -49.87 -36.10
C PRO A 10 9.64 -48.35 -36.21
N THR A 11 8.43 -47.81 -36.28
CA THR A 11 8.19 -46.37 -36.26
C THR A 11 8.65 -45.86 -34.90
N MET A 12 9.85 -45.27 -34.86
CA MET A 12 10.35 -44.55 -33.69
C MET A 12 9.38 -43.40 -33.43
N MET A 13 8.47 -43.61 -32.48
CA MET A 13 7.59 -42.57 -31.98
C MET A 13 8.50 -41.52 -31.36
N ARG A 14 8.71 -40.39 -32.06
CA ARG A 14 9.43 -39.24 -31.49
C ARG A 14 8.65 -38.79 -30.28
N ILE A 15 9.11 -39.19 -29.10
CA ILE A 15 8.72 -38.57 -27.83
C ILE A 15 9.03 -37.08 -28.04
N PRO A 16 8.02 -36.19 -28.04
CA PRO A 16 8.29 -34.77 -28.16
C PRO A 16 9.16 -34.40 -26.98
N GLN A 17 10.44 -34.09 -27.26
CA GLN A 17 11.33 -33.47 -26.31
C GLN A 17 10.60 -32.22 -25.80
N ARG A 18 10.20 -32.20 -24.52
CA ARG A 18 9.56 -31.04 -23.87
C ARG A 18 10.54 -29.87 -23.87
N LYS A 19 10.68 -29.19 -25.00
CA LYS A 19 11.36 -27.90 -25.12
C LYS A 19 10.38 -26.78 -24.74
N THR A 20 9.93 -26.76 -23.50
CA THR A 20 9.05 -25.68 -23.01
C THR A 20 9.39 -25.26 -21.58
N GLY A 21 10.63 -25.47 -21.14
CA GLY A 21 11.13 -24.86 -19.92
C GLY A 21 11.66 -23.47 -20.25
N ILE A 22 11.21 -22.45 -19.54
CA ILE A 22 11.88 -21.15 -19.53
C ILE A 22 13.26 -21.40 -18.92
N THR A 23 14.33 -21.16 -19.68
CA THR A 23 15.69 -21.21 -19.16
C THR A 23 15.95 -19.98 -18.29
N GLU A 24 16.85 -20.09 -17.31
CA GLU A 24 17.23 -19.00 -16.41
C GLU A 24 17.68 -17.72 -17.14
N SER A 25 18.39 -17.90 -18.27
CA SER A 25 18.76 -16.81 -19.18
C SER A 25 17.55 -16.13 -19.82
N SER A 26 16.57 -16.91 -20.31
CA SER A 26 15.35 -16.35 -20.92
C SER A 26 14.45 -15.68 -19.88
N TYR A 27 14.42 -16.20 -18.66
CA TYR A 27 13.72 -15.61 -17.53
C TYR A 27 14.27 -14.21 -17.24
N SER A 28 15.57 -14.11 -16.98
CA SER A 28 16.22 -12.85 -16.57
C SER A 28 16.20 -11.78 -17.66
N GLN A 29 16.36 -12.18 -18.93
CA GLN A 29 16.49 -11.23 -20.04
C GLN A 29 15.16 -10.77 -20.65
N LYS A 30 14.10 -11.59 -20.56
CA LYS A 30 12.85 -11.32 -21.31
C LYS A 30 11.60 -11.39 -20.46
N GLU A 31 11.42 -12.45 -19.69
CA GLU A 31 10.17 -12.68 -18.98
C GLU A 31 10.06 -11.83 -17.71
N TRP A 32 11.15 -11.76 -16.92
CA TRP A 32 11.18 -10.94 -15.70
C TRP A 32 11.05 -9.44 -15.96
N PRO A 33 11.78 -8.81 -16.91
CA PRO A 33 11.63 -7.37 -17.16
C PRO A 33 10.23 -6.97 -17.65
N LYS A 34 9.58 -7.83 -18.44
CA LYS A 34 8.18 -7.62 -18.86
C LYS A 34 7.22 -7.74 -17.68
N LEU A 35 7.44 -8.73 -16.82
CA LEU A 35 6.63 -8.92 -15.62
C LEU A 35 6.84 -7.75 -14.64
N SER A 36 8.08 -7.39 -14.32
CA SER A 36 8.41 -6.31 -13.39
C SER A 36 7.92 -4.95 -13.86
N SER A 37 7.98 -4.65 -15.16
CA SER A 37 7.40 -3.41 -15.71
C SER A 37 5.88 -3.37 -15.60
N ALA A 38 5.19 -4.49 -15.86
CA ALA A 38 3.75 -4.59 -15.64
C ALA A 38 3.38 -4.43 -14.15
N LEU A 39 4.16 -5.04 -13.26
CA LEU A 39 4.00 -4.89 -11.81
C LEU A 39 4.25 -3.45 -11.34
N LEU A 40 5.26 -2.77 -11.90
CA LEU A 40 5.54 -1.37 -11.57
C LEU A 40 4.38 -0.46 -11.98
N ASN A 41 3.83 -0.68 -13.17
CA ASN A 41 2.66 0.07 -13.64
C ASN A 41 1.45 -0.17 -12.74
N LEU A 42 1.25 -1.43 -12.31
CA LEU A 42 0.20 -1.80 -11.38
C LEU A 42 0.34 -1.11 -10.01
N LEU A 43 1.56 -1.08 -9.46
CA LEU A 43 1.85 -0.46 -8.17
C LEU A 43 1.66 1.06 -8.21
N LYS A 44 1.99 1.70 -9.34
CA LYS A 44 1.78 3.14 -9.53
C LYS A 44 0.30 3.49 -9.73
N ASN A 45 -0.38 2.73 -10.59
CA ASN A 45 -1.75 2.98 -10.98
C ASN A 45 -2.55 1.67 -11.01
N PRO A 46 -3.23 1.30 -9.91
CA PRO A 46 -3.98 0.05 -9.86
C PRO A 46 -5.16 0.02 -10.85
N SER A 47 -5.64 1.17 -11.33
CA SER A 47 -6.74 1.28 -12.29
C SER A 47 -6.35 0.90 -13.73
N THR A 48 -5.06 0.68 -14.03
CA THR A 48 -4.67 0.28 -15.38
C THR A 48 -5.18 -1.13 -15.70
N PRO A 49 -5.81 -1.33 -16.88
CA PRO A 49 -6.25 -2.65 -17.30
C PRO A 49 -5.01 -3.53 -17.57
N ILE A 50 -4.82 -4.56 -16.75
CA ILE A 50 -3.76 -5.56 -16.91
C ILE A 50 -4.44 -6.90 -17.21
N SER A 51 -3.98 -7.58 -18.26
CA SER A 51 -4.43 -8.94 -18.59
C SER A 51 -3.89 -9.93 -17.56
N LEU A 52 -4.65 -10.15 -16.48
CA LEU A 52 -4.25 -11.05 -15.38
C LEU A 52 -3.94 -12.46 -15.88
N ASP A 53 -4.75 -13.00 -16.80
CA ASP A 53 -4.57 -14.35 -17.36
C ASP A 53 -3.21 -14.52 -18.04
N THR A 54 -2.76 -13.51 -18.80
CA THR A 54 -1.47 -13.55 -19.48
C THR A 54 -0.33 -13.64 -18.47
N HIS A 55 -0.37 -12.84 -17.40
CA HIS A 55 0.67 -12.81 -16.39
C HIS A 55 0.66 -14.05 -15.50
N VAL A 56 -0.53 -14.55 -15.11
CA VAL A 56 -0.67 -15.84 -14.40
C VAL A 56 -0.07 -16.98 -15.21
N ASN A 57 -0.33 -17.03 -16.52
CA ASN A 57 0.23 -18.06 -17.40
C ASN A 57 1.76 -17.98 -17.52
N VAL A 58 2.32 -16.76 -17.57
CA VAL A 58 3.78 -16.57 -17.56
C VAL A 58 4.38 -17.04 -16.23
N VAL A 59 3.80 -16.64 -15.10
CA VAL A 59 4.26 -17.06 -13.77
C VAL A 59 4.16 -18.58 -13.61
N TYR A 60 3.07 -19.19 -14.08
CA TYR A 60 2.91 -20.65 -14.09
C TYR A 60 4.05 -21.33 -14.86
N LYS A 61 4.39 -20.85 -16.06
CA LYS A 61 5.51 -21.38 -16.87
C LYS A 61 6.86 -21.21 -16.17
N ILE A 62 7.09 -20.10 -15.48
CA ILE A 62 8.32 -19.86 -14.70
C ILE A 62 8.40 -20.89 -13.56
N CYS A 63 7.30 -21.10 -12.85
CA CYS A 63 7.25 -22.02 -11.72
C CYS A 63 7.44 -23.48 -12.15
N THR A 64 6.79 -23.91 -13.24
CA THR A 64 6.95 -25.28 -13.76
C THR A 64 8.33 -25.55 -14.36
N SER A 65 9.11 -24.50 -14.63
CA SER A 65 10.51 -24.60 -15.08
C SER A 65 11.51 -24.75 -13.92
N GLY A 66 11.05 -24.79 -12.67
CA GLY A 66 11.90 -24.96 -11.48
C GLY A 66 12.48 -23.67 -10.91
N LEU A 67 12.14 -22.50 -11.47
CA LEU A 67 12.67 -21.19 -11.06
C LEU A 67 11.85 -20.51 -9.95
N MET A 68 11.09 -21.28 -9.15
CA MET A 68 10.16 -20.74 -8.14
C MET A 68 10.87 -19.90 -7.07
N ALA A 69 12.01 -20.38 -6.56
CA ALA A 69 12.78 -19.69 -5.53
C ALA A 69 13.37 -18.36 -6.04
N HIS A 70 13.94 -18.37 -7.26
CA HIS A 70 14.45 -17.17 -7.92
C HIS A 70 13.33 -16.15 -8.13
N CYS A 71 12.18 -16.60 -8.66
CA CYS A 71 11.04 -15.74 -8.91
C CYS A 71 10.50 -15.08 -7.63
N TYR A 72 10.45 -15.82 -6.52
CA TYR A 72 10.06 -15.28 -5.23
C TYR A 72 11.06 -14.25 -4.70
N ASN A 73 12.36 -14.53 -4.79
CA ASN A 73 13.42 -13.60 -4.34
C ASN A 73 13.45 -12.32 -5.16
N ASP A 74 13.29 -12.43 -6.48
CA ASP A 74 13.25 -11.28 -7.38
C ASP A 74 12.01 -10.42 -7.12
N LEU A 75 10.85 -11.04 -6.90
CA LEU A 75 9.63 -10.33 -6.53
C LEU A 75 9.77 -9.60 -5.20
N ARG A 76 10.34 -10.25 -4.20
CA ARG A 76 10.58 -9.63 -2.91
C ARG A 76 11.54 -8.46 -3.03
N THR A 77 12.64 -8.63 -3.75
CA THR A 77 13.63 -7.55 -3.99
C THR A 77 12.99 -6.39 -4.74
N PHE A 78 12.22 -6.67 -5.80
CA PHE A 78 11.50 -5.66 -6.56
C PHE A 78 10.51 -4.84 -5.71
N ILE A 79 9.74 -5.50 -4.83
CA ILE A 79 8.80 -4.81 -3.95
C ILE A 79 9.55 -3.95 -2.93
N ARG A 80 10.66 -4.45 -2.39
CA ARG A 80 11.52 -3.68 -1.47
C ARG A 80 12.08 -2.43 -2.13
N ASP A 81 12.66 -2.57 -3.31
CA ASP A 81 13.22 -1.45 -4.06
C ASP A 81 12.13 -0.41 -4.39
N TYR A 82 10.92 -0.87 -4.74
CA TYR A 82 9.79 0.02 -4.95
C TYR A 82 9.42 0.78 -3.68
N LEU A 83 9.29 0.12 -2.53
CA LEU A 83 8.94 0.75 -1.25
C LEU A 83 10.03 1.72 -0.77
N ASP A 84 11.31 1.39 -0.98
CA ASP A 84 12.43 2.27 -0.65
C ASP A 84 12.42 3.52 -1.54
N SER A 85 12.10 3.36 -2.83
CA SER A 85 11.94 4.49 -3.77
C SER A 85 10.74 5.38 -3.41
N LEU A 86 9.64 4.78 -2.97
CA LEU A 86 8.43 5.45 -2.52
C LEU A 86 8.72 6.27 -1.26
N THR A 87 9.43 5.67 -0.30
CA THR A 87 9.86 6.36 0.93
C THR A 87 10.75 7.55 0.60
N THR A 88 11.71 7.39 -0.31
CA THR A 88 12.58 8.49 -0.76
C THR A 88 11.78 9.62 -1.43
N ALA A 89 10.76 9.28 -2.21
CA ALA A 89 9.86 10.27 -2.83
C ALA A 89 9.01 11.00 -1.77
N LEU A 90 8.50 10.29 -0.77
CA LEU A 90 7.75 10.86 0.35
C LEU A 90 8.62 11.80 1.19
N MET A 91 9.90 11.48 1.41
CA MET A 91 10.82 12.35 2.14
C MET A 91 11.01 13.70 1.46
N LYS A 92 11.08 13.72 0.11
CA LYS A 92 11.22 14.93 -0.71
C LYS A 92 9.93 15.75 -0.85
N THR A 93 8.79 15.18 -0.45
CA THR A 93 7.48 15.82 -0.60
C THR A 93 7.27 16.89 0.47
N GLN A 94 6.64 17.99 0.08
CA GLN A 94 6.22 19.08 0.99
C GLN A 94 5.20 18.57 2.04
N GLN A 95 5.25 19.14 3.24
CA GLN A 95 4.43 18.72 4.38
C GLN A 95 2.91 18.78 4.10
N SER A 96 2.45 19.74 3.30
CA SER A 96 1.05 19.89 2.90
C SER A 96 0.51 18.73 2.05
N ASN A 97 1.34 18.14 1.20
CA ASN A 97 0.94 17.08 0.26
C ASN A 97 1.33 15.68 0.76
N PHE A 98 2.22 15.59 1.74
CA PHE A 98 2.76 14.33 2.25
C PHE A 98 1.67 13.31 2.58
N LEU A 99 0.66 13.71 3.37
CA LEU A 99 -0.37 12.79 3.84
C LEU A 99 -1.27 12.33 2.69
N SER A 100 -1.60 13.21 1.75
CA SER A 100 -2.39 12.87 0.56
C SER A 100 -1.67 11.84 -0.31
N ILE A 101 -0.38 12.08 -0.60
CA ILE A 101 0.43 11.17 -1.41
C ILE A 101 0.63 9.83 -0.70
N LEU A 102 0.88 9.84 0.62
CA LEU A 102 1.00 8.62 1.42
C LEU A 102 -0.32 7.83 1.40
N ALA A 103 -1.45 8.49 1.64
CA ALA A 103 -2.75 7.84 1.67
C ALA A 103 -3.08 7.18 0.31
N GLN A 104 -2.82 7.90 -0.79
CA GLN A 104 -3.02 7.38 -2.14
C GLN A 104 -2.06 6.23 -2.44
N ALA A 105 -0.79 6.35 -2.05
CA ALA A 105 0.21 5.31 -2.21
C ALA A 105 -0.17 4.01 -1.46
N VAL A 106 -0.62 4.12 -0.21
CA VAL A 106 -1.06 2.98 0.60
C VAL A 106 -2.30 2.34 -0.01
N GLY A 107 -3.31 3.14 -0.40
CA GLY A 107 -4.50 2.62 -1.08
C GLY A 107 -4.17 1.88 -2.37
N ASN A 108 -3.34 2.50 -3.22
CA ASN A 108 -2.90 1.90 -4.48
C ASN A 108 -2.10 0.61 -4.25
N TYR A 109 -1.22 0.60 -3.25
CA TYR A 109 -0.40 -0.56 -2.91
C TYR A 109 -1.25 -1.75 -2.48
N ARG A 110 -2.27 -1.56 -1.64
CA ARG A 110 -3.14 -2.66 -1.18
C ARG A 110 -3.91 -3.29 -2.35
N VAL A 111 -4.52 -2.46 -3.21
CA VAL A 111 -5.22 -2.95 -4.41
C VAL A 111 -4.25 -3.65 -5.37
N ALA A 112 -3.03 -3.13 -5.52
CA ALA A 112 -1.99 -3.77 -6.32
C ALA A 112 -1.57 -5.12 -5.71
N CYS A 113 -1.42 -5.21 -4.38
CA CYS A 113 -1.08 -6.45 -3.68
C CYS A 113 -2.10 -7.56 -3.91
N ASP A 114 -3.40 -7.25 -3.90
CA ASP A 114 -4.45 -8.23 -4.20
C ASP A 114 -4.26 -8.82 -5.60
N LYS A 115 -4.01 -7.95 -6.58
CA LYS A 115 -3.75 -8.37 -7.97
C LYS A 115 -2.44 -9.14 -8.12
N ILE A 116 -1.38 -8.74 -7.41
CA ILE A 116 -0.11 -9.47 -7.34
C ILE A 116 -0.35 -10.87 -6.77
N CYS A 117 -1.12 -11.00 -5.69
CA CYS A 117 -1.47 -12.29 -5.10
C CYS A 117 -2.21 -13.20 -6.09
N VAL A 118 -3.08 -12.65 -6.95
CA VAL A 118 -3.74 -13.40 -8.04
C VAL A 118 -2.72 -13.84 -9.10
N ILE A 119 -1.86 -12.93 -9.58
CA ILE A 119 -0.83 -13.21 -10.59
C ILE A 119 0.13 -14.30 -10.12
N PHE A 120 0.54 -14.23 -8.86
CA PHE A 120 1.47 -15.17 -8.22
C PHE A 120 0.76 -16.29 -7.46
N SER A 121 -0.53 -16.53 -7.71
CA SER A 121 -1.32 -17.53 -6.97
C SER A 121 -0.74 -18.94 -7.04
N TYR A 122 -0.15 -19.34 -8.17
CA TYR A 122 0.53 -20.63 -8.31
C TYR A 122 1.81 -20.69 -7.46
N LEU A 123 2.63 -19.64 -7.50
CA LEU A 123 3.84 -19.51 -6.69
C LEU A 123 3.50 -19.53 -5.20
N ASN A 124 2.46 -18.80 -4.79
CA ASN A 124 1.97 -18.78 -3.43
C ASN A 124 1.59 -20.19 -2.96
N ARG A 125 0.75 -20.90 -3.73
CA ARG A 125 0.28 -22.25 -3.38
C ARG A 125 1.37 -23.32 -3.36
N GLN A 126 2.36 -23.27 -4.26
CA GLN A 126 3.34 -24.33 -4.41
C GLN A 126 4.64 -24.09 -3.63
N TYR A 127 5.03 -22.84 -3.45
CA TYR A 127 6.29 -22.47 -2.81
C TYR A 127 6.06 -21.79 -1.46
N VAL A 128 5.28 -20.70 -1.41
CA VAL A 128 5.14 -19.90 -0.18
C VAL A 128 4.35 -20.62 0.90
N SER A 129 3.16 -21.15 0.58
CA SER A 129 2.34 -21.87 1.57
C SER A 129 2.89 -23.25 1.91
N LYS A 130 3.47 -23.96 0.93
CA LYS A 130 3.93 -25.35 1.12
C LYS A 130 5.35 -25.48 1.66
N GLN A 131 6.28 -24.62 1.25
CA GLN A 131 7.69 -24.73 1.65
C GLN A 131 8.07 -23.72 2.72
N LEU A 132 7.53 -22.49 2.65
CA LEU A 132 7.83 -21.43 3.62
C LEU A 132 6.79 -21.36 4.76
N SER A 133 5.60 -21.93 4.56
CA SER A 133 4.46 -21.86 5.50
C SER A 133 4.10 -20.43 5.91
N LYS A 134 4.10 -19.52 4.94
CA LYS A 134 3.77 -18.11 5.15
C LYS A 134 2.58 -17.67 4.33
N ASP A 135 1.97 -16.58 4.76
CA ASP A 135 0.92 -15.89 4.04
C ASP A 135 1.52 -14.79 3.16
N PHE A 136 1.58 -15.04 1.85
CA PHE A 136 2.20 -14.12 0.91
C PHE A 136 1.60 -12.70 0.96
N SER A 137 0.28 -12.57 1.07
CA SER A 137 -0.40 -11.27 1.21
C SER A 137 0.05 -10.54 2.49
N HIS A 138 0.13 -11.26 3.61
CA HIS A 138 0.59 -10.71 4.88
C HIS A 138 2.06 -10.27 4.82
N GLU A 139 2.94 -11.03 4.15
CA GLU A 139 4.34 -10.63 3.97
C GLU A 139 4.47 -9.31 3.20
N LEU A 140 3.64 -9.09 2.18
CA LEU A 140 3.64 -7.82 1.43
C LEU A 140 3.17 -6.66 2.31
N GLU A 141 2.11 -6.86 3.09
CA GLU A 141 1.67 -5.85 4.05
C GLU A 141 2.78 -5.54 5.08
N VAL A 142 3.43 -6.55 5.65
CA VAL A 142 4.53 -6.35 6.61
C VAL A 142 5.70 -5.55 6.01
N GLU A 143 6.11 -5.85 4.77
CA GLU A 143 7.19 -5.09 4.12
C GLU A 143 6.79 -3.60 3.90
N LEU A 144 5.51 -3.30 3.61
CA LEU A 144 5.01 -1.91 3.57
C LEU A 144 5.15 -1.23 4.93
N GLY A 145 4.72 -1.90 6.01
CA GLY A 145 4.80 -1.37 7.36
C GLY A 145 6.23 -1.10 7.79
N ASP A 146 7.12 -2.08 7.61
CA ASP A 146 8.50 -2.00 8.07
C ASP A 146 9.33 -0.99 7.29
N ARG A 147 9.10 -0.85 5.98
CA ARG A 147 9.92 0.02 5.12
C ARG A 147 9.39 1.42 4.96
N VAL A 148 8.09 1.63 5.12
CA VAL A 148 7.46 2.96 4.95
C VAL A 148 7.00 3.49 6.29
N ILE A 149 6.10 2.80 6.98
CA ILE A 149 5.40 3.34 8.15
C ILE A 149 6.30 3.43 9.39
N ARG A 150 7.14 2.42 9.63
CA ARG A 150 8.05 2.36 10.79
C ARG A 150 9.30 3.23 10.64
N GLN A 151 9.52 3.86 9.48
CA GLN A 151 10.65 4.78 9.36
C GLN A 151 10.46 6.00 10.25
N GLU A 152 11.47 6.30 11.06
CA GLU A 152 11.41 7.36 12.07
C GLU A 152 10.98 8.72 11.50
N ILE A 153 11.51 9.08 10.33
CA ILE A 153 11.20 10.34 9.64
C ILE A 153 9.72 10.40 9.21
N ILE A 154 9.17 9.30 8.70
CA ILE A 154 7.77 9.20 8.29
C ILE A 154 6.87 9.22 9.53
N HIS A 155 7.25 8.48 10.56
CA HIS A 155 6.56 8.42 11.84
C HIS A 155 6.45 9.80 12.51
N GLN A 156 7.54 10.59 12.54
CA GLN A 156 7.52 11.96 13.06
C GLN A 156 6.57 12.86 12.25
N LYS A 157 6.66 12.84 10.91
CA LYS A 157 5.73 13.61 10.05
C LYS A 157 4.27 13.20 10.25
N LEU A 158 4.01 11.91 10.44
CA LEU A 158 2.65 11.41 10.72
C LEU A 158 2.11 11.94 12.05
N LYS A 159 2.92 11.95 13.12
CA LYS A 159 2.52 12.51 14.42
C LYS A 159 2.15 13.98 14.35
N GLU A 160 2.90 14.76 13.57
CA GLU A 160 2.62 16.18 13.37
C GLU A 160 1.35 16.42 12.56
N LEU A 161 1.06 15.59 11.55
CA LEU A 161 -0.02 15.82 10.59
C LEU A 161 -1.36 15.16 10.98
N LEU A 162 -1.33 14.02 11.66
CA LEU A 162 -2.53 13.27 12.04
C LEU A 162 -3.55 14.08 12.84
N PRO A 163 -3.17 14.91 13.84
CA PRO A 163 -4.13 15.73 14.60
C PRO A 163 -4.91 16.73 13.74
N PHE A 164 -4.30 17.21 12.65
CA PHE A 164 -4.91 18.19 11.74
C PHE A 164 -5.66 17.55 10.57
N THR A 165 -5.74 16.22 10.53
CA THR A 165 -6.39 15.49 9.44
C THR A 165 -7.87 15.30 9.72
N GLN A 166 -8.71 15.66 8.76
CA GLN A 166 -10.15 15.42 8.83
C GLN A 166 -10.73 14.80 7.54
N PRO A 167 -11.77 13.97 7.67
CA PRO A 167 -12.49 13.44 6.50
C PRO A 167 -13.43 14.50 5.94
N ASN A 168 -13.43 14.65 4.61
CA ASN A 168 -14.25 15.62 3.86
C ASN A 168 -13.95 17.10 4.19
N ALA A 169 -13.83 17.92 3.15
CA ALA A 169 -13.75 19.37 3.35
C ALA A 169 -15.13 19.90 3.79
N PRO A 170 -15.22 20.66 4.89
CA PRO A 170 -16.43 21.38 5.23
C PRO A 170 -16.71 22.48 4.19
N THR A 171 -17.94 23.00 4.18
CA THR A 171 -18.37 24.09 3.28
C THR A 171 -17.49 25.34 3.40
N THR A 172 -16.79 25.50 4.53
CA THR A 172 -15.80 26.56 4.75
C THR A 172 -14.53 25.92 5.31
N PRO A 173 -13.46 25.74 4.50
CA PRO A 173 -12.24 25.10 4.97
C PRO A 173 -11.57 25.94 6.05
N GLN A 174 -11.23 25.32 7.16
CA GLN A 174 -10.48 25.97 8.23
C GLN A 174 -9.00 25.96 7.88
N ALA A 175 -8.34 27.12 8.00
CA ALA A 175 -6.91 27.23 7.76
C ALA A 175 -6.14 26.37 8.77
N GLY A 176 -5.27 25.47 8.29
CA GLY A 176 -4.45 24.58 9.11
C GLY A 176 -4.89 23.11 9.14
N TYR A 177 -6.06 22.77 8.60
CA TYR A 177 -6.52 21.37 8.50
C TYR A 177 -6.23 20.76 7.13
N ILE A 178 -5.96 19.45 7.13
CA ILE A 178 -5.76 18.63 5.92
C ILE A 178 -7.03 17.81 5.71
N TYR A 179 -7.72 18.08 4.62
CA TYR A 179 -8.92 17.35 4.25
C TYR A 179 -8.59 16.29 3.20
N LEU A 180 -8.93 15.03 3.50
CA LEU A 180 -8.72 13.90 2.59
C LEU A 180 -10.06 13.21 2.30
N ASP A 181 -10.14 12.65 1.10
CA ASP A 181 -11.30 11.85 0.69
C ASP A 181 -11.36 10.55 1.51
N PRO A 182 -12.54 10.16 2.03
CA PRO A 182 -12.70 8.95 2.81
C PRO A 182 -12.20 7.67 2.13
N SER A 183 -12.30 7.60 0.81
CA SER A 183 -11.88 6.43 0.02
C SER A 183 -10.38 6.18 0.08
N VAL A 184 -9.60 7.26 0.27
CA VAL A 184 -8.13 7.20 0.34
C VAL A 184 -7.66 7.18 1.80
N LEU A 185 -8.45 7.80 2.69
CA LEU A 185 -8.15 7.89 4.12
C LEU A 185 -8.39 6.55 4.84
N GLN A 186 -9.46 5.84 4.51
CA GLN A 186 -9.79 4.56 5.15
C GLN A 186 -8.66 3.51 5.02
N PRO A 187 -8.11 3.22 3.83
CA PRO A 187 -6.99 2.28 3.69
C PRO A 187 -5.77 2.68 4.52
N LEU A 188 -5.48 3.98 4.61
CA LEU A 188 -4.38 4.51 5.39
C LEU A 188 -4.60 4.29 6.89
N ILE A 189 -5.78 4.63 7.41
CA ILE A 189 -6.08 4.49 8.85
C ILE A 189 -6.05 3.03 9.30
N ILE A 190 -6.62 2.12 8.49
CA ILE A 190 -6.54 0.68 8.75
C ILE A 190 -5.08 0.21 8.74
N CYS A 191 -4.30 0.67 7.76
CA CYS A 191 -2.87 0.35 7.66
C CYS A 191 -2.11 0.82 8.92
N LEU A 192 -2.27 2.09 9.32
CA LEU A 192 -1.62 2.66 10.50
C LEU A 192 -1.99 1.89 11.78
N HIS A 193 -3.27 1.59 11.98
CA HIS A 193 -3.73 0.83 13.15
C HIS A 193 -3.13 -0.59 13.21
N ASN A 194 -3.02 -1.26 12.06
CA ASN A 194 -2.48 -2.62 11.99
C ASN A 194 -0.98 -2.68 12.31
N PHE A 195 -0.19 -1.68 11.91
CA PHE A 195 1.26 -1.66 12.16
C PHE A 195 1.63 -1.09 13.52
N GLU A 196 0.95 -0.01 13.92
CA GLU A 196 1.21 0.68 15.17
C GLU A 196 -0.10 1.25 15.73
N PRO A 197 -0.77 0.53 16.65
CA PRO A 197 -2.03 0.99 17.24
C PRO A 197 -1.85 2.28 18.05
N GLY A 198 -0.60 2.66 18.40
CA GLY A 198 -0.28 3.92 19.06
C GLY A 198 -0.67 5.17 18.27
N TYR A 199 -0.86 5.10 16.95
CA TYR A 199 -1.30 6.26 16.17
C TYR A 199 -2.71 6.74 16.54
N TYR A 200 -3.53 5.85 17.12
CA TYR A 200 -4.86 6.15 17.61
C TYR A 200 -4.88 7.36 18.56
N SER A 201 -3.88 7.52 19.44
CA SER A 201 -3.87 8.59 20.43
C SER A 201 -3.77 10.00 19.84
N TYR A 202 -3.29 10.13 18.60
CA TYR A 202 -3.12 11.44 17.95
C TYR A 202 -4.41 11.96 17.32
N ASN A 203 -5.30 11.07 16.88
CA ASN A 203 -6.59 11.44 16.32
C ASN A 203 -7.61 10.31 16.53
N PRO A 204 -8.15 10.15 17.74
CA PRO A 204 -9.00 9.02 18.09
C PRO A 204 -10.32 9.02 17.29
N TYR A 205 -10.88 10.21 17.07
CA TYR A 205 -12.08 10.42 16.25
C TYR A 205 -11.92 9.85 14.83
N LEU A 206 -10.80 10.15 14.17
CA LEU A 206 -10.53 9.68 12.82
C LEU A 206 -10.42 8.15 12.73
N PHE A 207 -9.78 7.53 13.73
CA PHE A 207 -9.64 6.07 13.76
C PHE A 207 -10.98 5.38 14.05
N GLN A 208 -11.80 5.94 14.94
CA GLN A 208 -13.11 5.37 15.26
C GLN A 208 -14.09 5.44 14.07
N LEU A 209 -13.99 6.46 13.21
CA LEU A 209 -14.81 6.55 12.00
C LEU A 209 -14.59 5.38 11.03
N TYR A 210 -13.36 4.87 10.94
CA TYR A 210 -12.99 3.83 9.97
C TYR A 210 -12.82 2.43 10.58
N ILE A 211 -12.68 2.33 11.90
CA ILE A 211 -12.50 1.07 12.62
C ILE A 211 -13.69 0.86 13.56
N PRO A 212 -14.64 -0.02 13.19
CA PRO A 212 -15.82 -0.30 14.00
C PRO A 212 -15.43 -0.82 15.38
N ARG A 213 -16.16 -0.36 16.42
CA ARG A 213 -16.01 -0.81 17.82
C ARG A 213 -14.68 -0.46 18.50
N LEU A 214 -13.97 0.55 18.01
CA LEU A 214 -12.76 1.04 18.68
C LEU A 214 -13.08 1.68 20.06
N LEU A 215 -14.22 2.37 20.18
CA LEU A 215 -14.80 2.85 21.45
C LEU A 215 -16.34 2.70 21.46
N PRO A 216 -16.98 2.69 22.65
CA PRO A 216 -18.44 2.82 22.76
C PRO A 216 -18.93 4.16 22.20
N ASP A 217 -20.12 4.18 21.58
CA ASP A 217 -20.71 5.34 20.86
C ASP A 217 -20.74 6.67 21.65
N LYS A 218 -20.73 6.62 22.98
CA LYS A 218 -20.71 7.82 23.84
C LYS A 218 -19.32 8.47 23.97
N GLY A 219 -18.25 7.78 23.57
CA GLY A 219 -16.89 8.29 23.54
C GLY A 219 -16.66 9.31 22.42
N LEU A 220 -17.35 9.16 21.28
CA LEU A 220 -17.18 10.00 20.09
C LEU A 220 -17.35 11.49 20.37
N GLU A 221 -18.43 11.87 21.05
CA GLU A 221 -18.70 13.29 21.33
C GLU A 221 -17.74 13.86 22.39
N ILE A 222 -17.37 13.05 23.38
CA ILE A 222 -16.45 13.45 24.45
C ILE A 222 -15.04 13.65 23.87
N GLU A 223 -14.57 12.74 23.02
CA GLU A 223 -13.26 12.83 22.37
C GLU A 223 -13.22 13.89 21.27
N ARG A 224 -14.32 14.13 20.55
CA ARG A 224 -14.46 15.28 19.64
C ARG A 224 -14.26 16.59 20.39
N ILE A 225 -14.91 16.74 21.54
CA ILE A 225 -14.75 17.92 22.41
C ILE A 225 -13.33 18.02 22.97
N ALA A 226 -12.71 16.91 23.35
CA ALA A 226 -11.34 16.90 23.88
C ALA A 226 -10.30 17.27 22.80
N THR A 227 -10.45 16.73 21.59
CA THR A 227 -9.59 17.03 20.44
C THR A 227 -9.73 18.49 20.03
N GLN A 228 -10.96 19.01 19.99
CA GLN A 228 -11.21 20.43 19.72
C GLN A 228 -10.55 21.33 20.77
N LYS A 229 -10.68 21.02 22.07
CA LYS A 229 -10.01 21.77 23.14
C LYS A 229 -8.49 21.73 23.06
N TYR A 230 -7.90 20.61 22.65
CA TYR A 230 -6.46 20.50 22.44
C TYR A 230 -6.01 21.43 21.29
N LEU A 231 -6.73 21.44 20.18
CA LEU A 231 -6.45 22.30 19.03
C LEU A 231 -6.62 23.79 19.37
N ASP A 232 -7.67 24.13 20.12
CA ASP A 232 -7.93 25.51 20.57
C ASP A 232 -6.85 26.02 21.55
N SER A 233 -6.22 25.13 22.31
CA SER A 233 -5.16 25.48 23.28
C SER A 233 -3.75 25.51 22.70
N HIS A 234 -3.52 24.90 21.53
CA HIS A 234 -2.20 24.76 20.91
C HIS A 234 -2.06 25.46 19.55
N THR A 235 -3.04 26.28 19.16
CA THR A 235 -2.88 27.23 18.05
C THR A 235 -2.07 28.44 18.53
N PRO A 236 -0.92 28.78 17.91
CA PRO A 236 -0.19 29.97 18.28
C PRO A 236 -1.03 31.18 17.90
N THR A 237 -1.42 31.96 18.90
CA THR A 237 -2.09 33.24 18.74
C THR A 237 -1.14 34.17 17.98
N MET A 238 -1.29 34.26 16.65
CA MET A 238 -0.72 35.37 15.89
C MET A 238 -1.41 36.63 16.38
N SER A 239 -0.64 37.40 17.15
CA SER A 239 -0.96 38.63 17.84
C SER A 239 -1.67 39.66 16.98
N GLY A 240 -2.72 40.27 17.54
CA GLY A 240 -3.38 41.44 16.97
C GLY A 240 -4.37 42.08 17.94
N GLN A 241 -3.92 42.46 19.14
CA GLN A 241 -4.55 43.55 19.91
C GLN A 241 -3.68 44.81 19.76
N PRO A 242 -4.19 46.04 19.98
CA PRO A 242 -5.44 46.37 20.68
C PRO A 242 -6.30 47.45 19.98
N ASP A 243 -7.59 47.55 20.32
CA ASP A 243 -8.16 48.90 20.40
C ASP A 243 -9.25 49.08 21.47
N LYS A 244 -9.18 50.26 22.07
CA LYS A 244 -9.71 50.66 23.37
C LYS A 244 -11.23 50.87 23.32
N LYS A 245 -11.98 50.19 24.19
CA LYS A 245 -13.32 50.68 24.61
C LYS A 245 -13.20 51.47 25.91
N ARG A 246 -13.10 52.79 25.77
CA ARG A 246 -13.29 53.75 26.87
C ARG A 246 -14.70 53.58 27.46
N LYS A 247 -14.77 53.27 28.75
CA LYS A 247 -15.99 53.40 29.56
C LYS A 247 -16.22 54.90 29.82
N PHE A 248 -17.32 55.45 29.34
CA PHE A 248 -17.81 56.75 29.79
C PHE A 248 -18.62 56.55 31.08
N ASN A 249 -18.05 56.97 32.20
CA ASN A 249 -18.80 57.26 33.43
C ASN A 249 -19.34 58.69 33.28
N GLN A 250 -20.66 58.86 33.29
CA GLN A 250 -21.28 60.16 33.55
C GLN A 250 -21.56 60.25 35.06
N VAL A 251 -20.90 61.23 35.66
CA VAL A 251 -20.90 61.57 37.07
C VAL A 251 -22.09 62.48 37.37
N TYR A 252 -22.79 62.20 38.47
CA TYR A 252 -23.71 63.10 39.15
C TYR A 252 -23.01 64.41 39.55
N ARG A 253 -23.54 65.56 39.13
CA ARG A 253 -23.72 66.78 39.93
C ARG A 253 -24.51 67.82 39.15
#